data_AF-A0A8K1FH61-F1
#
_entry.id   AF-A0A8K1FH61-F1
#
_cell.length_a   1.000
_cell.length_b   1.000
_cell.length_c   1.000
_cell.angle_alpha   90.00
_cell.angle_beta   90.00
_cell.angle_gamma   90.00
#
_symmetry.space_group_name_H-M   'P 1'
#
loop_
_entity.id
_entity.type
_entity.pdbx_description
1 polymer ?
#
loop_
_entity_poly.entity_id
_entity_poly.type
_entity_poly.pdbx_seq_one_letter_code
_entity_poly.pdbx_strand_id
1 'polypeptide(L)'
;MVTPTYQVFHFSRLISQLWIEQFAIMLNGPFLALMHELRNYCIKTLFLLDSAIYKAIRAVQIPQEALVISAWTYLAIGILHVYEVLAMVFRSLWYRRLVFSAVTKEKRPPEHLHVLDRQTATTRERLCKPFAHLVAVLDRYSGLNGYFGVNGQLFDLVFHSLEVLEMVTQTYQAYQFSRSISHAWIKQFAVAVIVLNGTFPALAHVFLQKNEGARRLVNIVIDLFLDFSSAVLLPVGILTPLLMAFNWTTSSFDPELNVNDVWMTNGIAEARQVLVTSRFDYVASMMPHVGLLLCLNMIKSLLRGAPERRSRRLGHTPSGSTVITLVDLYADINCYRHGQVGTGAEITEPLKVLQRDVLTKITITHCPALEVPEIIREFPRFHTLEIFNSTVAQWTRSAAFTQQHLPFLFQTCFFDTNLSTIPDGLLHDELPEIMEQLVFFRSNITELPESIGKYWRDHEWFLLSFEFTPLRKLPTALSKLHLQALYLTGSAIDEIPDELLAPLQLSLLRLSGSGLKRLPRSIGDPKTLELLLMEETDVATLNPWVEAWLDEAMTRKKPPTVSFYGSAVCSGGMETKYERYCEAYQHSDVGSIAYPFIVAQRPL
;
A
#
# COMPACT_ATOMS: atom_id res chain seq x y z
N MET A 1 -24.13 -60.75 -10.92
CA MET A 1 -24.93 -59.98 -9.95
C MET A 1 -24.06 -59.75 -8.73
N VAL A 2 -23.43 -58.58 -8.65
CA VAL A 2 -22.66 -58.15 -7.48
C VAL A 2 -23.59 -57.22 -6.71
N THR A 3 -23.79 -57.48 -5.42
CA THR A 3 -24.75 -56.78 -4.57
C THR A 3 -24.43 -55.27 -4.44
N PRO A 4 -25.46 -54.40 -4.33
CA PRO A 4 -25.28 -52.94 -4.29
C PRO A 4 -24.37 -52.46 -3.14
N THR A 5 -24.34 -53.20 -2.03
CA THR A 5 -23.55 -52.93 -0.83
C THR A 5 -22.03 -53.05 -1.03
N TYR A 6 -21.57 -53.83 -2.02
CA TYR A 6 -20.13 -54.02 -2.28
C TYR A 6 -19.52 -52.90 -3.14
N GLN A 7 -20.32 -52.23 -3.97
CA GLN A 7 -19.87 -51.04 -4.72
C GLN A 7 -19.85 -49.80 -3.83
N VAL A 8 -20.78 -49.69 -2.87
CA VAL A 8 -20.91 -48.55 -1.94
C VAL A 8 -19.72 -48.40 -0.99
N PHE A 9 -19.22 -49.50 -0.40
CA PHE A 9 -18.14 -49.46 0.59
C PHE A 9 -16.78 -49.06 -0.02
N HIS A 10 -16.52 -49.47 -1.26
CA HIS A 10 -15.27 -49.16 -1.97
C HIS A 10 -15.27 -47.76 -2.61
N PHE A 11 -16.46 -47.23 -2.90
CA PHE A 11 -16.65 -45.90 -3.45
C PHE A 11 -16.51 -44.80 -2.37
N SER A 12 -16.94 -45.10 -1.14
CA SER A 12 -16.70 -44.27 0.05
C SER A 12 -15.21 -44.05 0.36
N ARG A 13 -14.39 -45.11 0.31
CA ARG A 13 -12.93 -45.05 0.50
C ARG A 13 -12.22 -44.27 -0.62
N LEU A 14 -12.78 -44.31 -1.82
CA LEU A 14 -12.25 -43.58 -2.98
C LEU A 14 -12.49 -42.07 -2.89
N ILE A 15 -13.74 -41.66 -2.61
CA ILE A 15 -14.06 -40.24 -2.45
C ILE A 15 -13.23 -39.69 -1.31
N SER A 16 -13.16 -40.38 -0.16
CA SER A 16 -12.34 -39.93 0.97
C SER A 16 -10.86 -39.74 0.65
N GLN A 17 -10.23 -40.60 -0.17
CA GLN A 17 -8.81 -40.45 -0.54
C GLN A 17 -8.55 -39.42 -1.66
N LEU A 18 -9.38 -39.35 -2.70
CA LEU A 18 -9.29 -38.30 -3.73
C LEU A 18 -9.65 -36.91 -3.18
N TRP A 19 -10.53 -36.88 -2.18
CA TRP A 19 -10.92 -35.68 -1.46
C TRP A 19 -9.81 -35.14 -0.57
N ILE A 20 -9.15 -35.98 0.24
CA ILE A 20 -8.04 -35.52 1.11
C ILE A 20 -6.95 -34.80 0.28
N GLU A 21 -6.69 -35.25 -0.95
CA GLU A 21 -5.64 -34.69 -1.82
C GLU A 21 -6.02 -33.39 -2.53
N GLN A 22 -7.25 -33.26 -3.02
CA GLN A 22 -7.74 -32.01 -3.64
C GLN A 22 -8.12 -30.96 -2.59
N PHE A 23 -8.53 -31.41 -1.40
CA PHE A 23 -8.95 -30.57 -0.30
C PHE A 23 -7.81 -29.87 0.43
N ALA A 24 -6.65 -30.53 0.57
CA ALA A 24 -5.44 -29.93 1.13
C ALA A 24 -4.90 -28.75 0.30
N ILE A 25 -5.32 -28.62 -0.96
CA ILE A 25 -4.89 -27.59 -1.91
C ILE A 25 -5.73 -26.31 -1.78
N MET A 26 -6.98 -26.39 -1.31
CA MET A 26 -7.96 -25.30 -1.48
C MET A 26 -8.26 -24.42 -0.25
N LEU A 27 -8.13 -24.92 0.99
CA LEU A 27 -8.80 -24.26 2.12
C LEU A 27 -7.90 -23.55 3.15
N ASN A 28 -6.60 -23.31 2.88
CA ASN A 28 -5.78 -22.55 3.83
C ASN A 28 -4.75 -21.64 3.15
N GLY A 29 -5.13 -20.39 2.94
CA GLY A 29 -4.15 -19.32 2.83
C GLY A 29 -3.83 -18.74 4.21
N PRO A 30 -2.62 -18.21 4.47
CA PRO A 30 -1.32 -18.56 3.94
C PRO A 30 -0.33 -18.85 5.10
N PHE A 31 0.80 -19.54 4.83
CA PHE A 31 2.05 -19.48 5.61
C PHE A 31 2.51 -20.60 6.57
N LEU A 32 1.76 -21.64 6.96
CA LEU A 32 2.34 -22.67 7.87
C LEU A 32 2.26 -24.15 7.46
N ALA A 33 1.47 -24.54 6.45
CA ALA A 33 1.29 -25.96 6.09
C ALA A 33 1.82 -26.33 4.68
N LEU A 34 2.43 -25.41 3.94
CA LEU A 34 2.93 -25.70 2.59
C LEU A 34 4.19 -26.59 2.59
N MET A 35 4.91 -26.76 3.71
CA MET A 35 6.31 -27.23 3.62
C MET A 35 6.71 -28.47 4.42
N HIS A 36 5.85 -29.12 5.21
CA HIS A 36 6.29 -30.30 5.99
C HIS A 36 5.54 -31.62 5.69
N GLU A 37 4.21 -31.64 5.59
CA GLU A 37 3.46 -32.91 5.48
C GLU A 37 3.03 -33.29 4.05
N LEU A 38 2.82 -32.31 3.16
CA LEU A 38 2.53 -32.55 1.74
C LEU A 38 3.69 -33.22 0.96
N ARG A 39 4.91 -33.22 1.49
CA ARG A 39 6.08 -33.79 0.80
C ARG A 39 6.36 -35.26 1.12
N ASN A 40 6.05 -35.74 2.32
CA ASN A 40 6.54 -37.04 2.78
C ASN A 40 5.46 -38.13 2.95
N TYR A 41 4.18 -37.76 3.12
CA TYR A 41 3.11 -38.74 3.35
C TYR A 41 2.41 -39.18 2.05
N CYS A 42 2.13 -38.28 1.12
CA CYS A 42 1.39 -38.60 -0.12
C CYS A 42 2.24 -39.36 -1.15
N ILE A 43 3.53 -39.04 -1.33
CA ILE A 43 4.36 -39.73 -2.35
C ILE A 43 4.76 -41.15 -1.92
N LYS A 44 4.83 -41.45 -0.61
CA LYS A 44 5.21 -42.79 -0.13
C LYS A 44 4.03 -43.75 0.02
N THR A 45 2.80 -43.24 0.16
CA THR A 45 1.63 -44.08 0.46
C THR A 45 0.77 -44.35 -0.78
N LEU A 46 0.80 -43.49 -1.81
CA LEU A 46 0.00 -43.67 -3.03
C LEU A 46 0.45 -44.77 -3.99
N PHE A 47 1.68 -45.28 -3.87
CA PHE A 47 2.17 -46.29 -4.80
C PHE A 47 2.07 -47.74 -4.31
N LEU A 48 1.66 -48.00 -3.06
CA LEU A 48 1.77 -49.36 -2.52
C LEU A 48 0.55 -50.01 -1.87
N LEU A 49 -0.55 -49.34 -1.52
CA LEU A 49 -1.69 -50.04 -0.88
C LEU A 49 -3.04 -49.35 -1.21
N ASP A 50 -3.75 -49.82 -2.25
CA ASP A 50 -5.13 -50.36 -2.15
C ASP A 50 -5.78 -50.49 -3.56
N SER A 51 -6.08 -51.74 -3.94
CA SER A 51 -6.75 -52.10 -5.21
C SER A 51 -8.18 -51.56 -5.36
N ALA A 52 -8.75 -51.03 -4.28
CA ALA A 52 -10.06 -50.39 -4.24
C ALA A 52 -10.09 -49.01 -4.92
N ILE A 53 -9.03 -48.22 -4.73
CA ILE A 53 -8.91 -46.86 -5.30
C ILE A 53 -8.84 -46.97 -6.84
N TYR A 54 -8.08 -47.95 -7.30
CA TYR A 54 -7.94 -48.29 -8.71
C TYR A 54 -9.27 -48.62 -9.41
N LYS A 55 -10.23 -49.24 -8.71
CA LYS A 55 -11.54 -49.63 -9.27
C LYS A 55 -12.56 -48.50 -9.29
N ALA A 56 -12.53 -47.57 -8.34
CA ALA A 56 -13.53 -46.51 -8.29
C ALA A 56 -13.07 -45.22 -9.01
N ILE A 57 -11.78 -44.98 -9.24
CA ILE A 57 -11.31 -44.01 -10.27
C ILE A 57 -11.83 -44.43 -11.67
N ARG A 58 -11.83 -45.74 -11.96
CA ARG A 58 -12.47 -46.28 -13.19
C ARG A 58 -13.97 -46.02 -13.27
N ALA A 59 -14.69 -45.93 -12.14
CA ALA A 59 -16.12 -45.63 -12.10
C ALA A 59 -16.42 -44.15 -12.40
N VAL A 60 -15.44 -43.25 -12.20
CA VAL A 60 -15.52 -41.82 -12.53
C VAL A 60 -15.06 -41.55 -13.98
N GLN A 61 -14.53 -42.54 -14.69
CA GLN A 61 -14.08 -42.48 -16.09
C GLN A 61 -12.98 -41.41 -16.37
N ILE A 62 -12.22 -40.98 -15.35
CA ILE A 62 -11.15 -40.00 -15.54
C ILE A 62 -9.84 -40.72 -15.94
N PRO A 63 -9.16 -40.32 -17.04
CA PRO A 63 -7.86 -40.86 -17.40
C PRO A 63 -6.79 -40.47 -16.36
N GLN A 64 -6.07 -41.46 -15.82
CA GLN A 64 -5.11 -41.28 -14.71
C GLN A 64 -4.03 -40.23 -15.02
N GLU A 65 -3.55 -40.19 -16.26
CA GLU A 65 -2.55 -39.20 -16.69
C GLU A 65 -3.06 -37.76 -16.54
N ALA A 66 -4.34 -37.51 -16.81
CA ALA A 66 -4.94 -36.18 -16.68
C ALA A 66 -5.05 -35.74 -15.22
N LEU A 67 -5.34 -36.66 -14.30
CA LEU A 67 -5.40 -36.37 -12.86
C LEU A 67 -4.02 -35.93 -12.34
N VAL A 68 -2.97 -36.68 -12.70
CA VAL A 68 -1.59 -36.37 -12.31
C VAL A 68 -1.14 -35.02 -12.88
N ILE A 69 -1.40 -34.77 -14.17
CA ILE A 69 -1.04 -33.50 -14.83
C ILE A 69 -1.78 -32.32 -14.18
N SER A 70 -3.08 -32.47 -13.92
CA SER A 70 -3.86 -31.42 -13.28
C SER A 70 -3.37 -31.12 -11.86
N ALA A 71 -3.07 -32.14 -11.06
CA ALA A 71 -2.56 -31.97 -9.70
C ALA A 71 -1.22 -31.20 -9.66
N TRP A 72 -0.27 -31.57 -10.54
CA TRP A 72 0.99 -30.84 -10.63
C TRP A 72 0.81 -29.40 -11.11
N THR A 73 -0.17 -29.15 -11.98
CA THR A 73 -0.43 -27.80 -12.50
C THR A 73 -1.09 -26.91 -11.44
N TYR A 74 -2.11 -27.40 -10.73
CA TYR A 74 -2.70 -26.70 -9.59
C TYR A 74 -1.67 -26.44 -8.49
N LEU A 75 -0.79 -27.40 -8.21
CA LEU A 75 0.31 -27.20 -7.26
C LEU A 75 1.27 -26.09 -7.71
N ALA A 76 1.67 -26.08 -8.99
CA ALA A 76 2.56 -25.06 -9.53
C ALA A 76 1.94 -23.66 -9.46
N ILE A 77 0.67 -23.52 -9.84
CA ILE A 77 -0.10 -22.28 -9.78
C ILE A 77 -0.31 -21.82 -8.32
N GLY A 78 -0.65 -22.76 -7.43
CA GLY A 78 -0.79 -22.48 -5.99
C GLY A 78 0.52 -21.96 -5.38
N ILE A 79 1.66 -22.54 -5.74
CA ILE A 79 2.98 -22.05 -5.33
C ILE A 79 3.21 -20.61 -5.82
N LEU A 80 2.82 -20.29 -7.06
CA LEU A 80 2.93 -18.93 -7.60
C LEU A 80 2.06 -17.94 -6.80
N HIS A 81 0.78 -18.26 -6.55
CA HIS A 81 -0.09 -17.39 -5.75
C HIS A 81 0.44 -17.17 -4.34
N VAL A 82 0.84 -18.25 -3.66
CA VAL A 82 1.39 -18.18 -2.30
C VAL A 82 2.67 -17.35 -2.29
N TYR A 83 3.58 -17.57 -3.24
CA TYR A 83 4.78 -16.75 -3.37
C TYR A 83 4.43 -15.26 -3.52
N GLU A 84 3.48 -14.93 -4.39
CA GLU A 84 3.09 -13.53 -4.62
C GLU A 84 2.48 -12.90 -3.36
N VAL A 85 1.57 -13.58 -2.66
CA VAL A 85 0.95 -13.11 -1.42
C VAL A 85 1.99 -12.93 -0.31
N LEU A 86 2.85 -13.93 -0.10
CA LEU A 86 3.87 -13.87 0.93
C LEU A 86 4.93 -12.83 0.65
N ALA A 87 5.30 -12.64 -0.63
CA ALA A 87 6.17 -11.55 -1.02
C ALA A 87 5.53 -10.19 -0.72
N MET A 88 4.23 -10.03 -0.97
CA MET A 88 3.49 -8.80 -0.64
C MET A 88 3.41 -8.56 0.86
N VAL A 89 3.05 -9.58 1.66
CA VAL A 89 2.95 -9.50 3.13
C VAL A 89 4.32 -9.24 3.74
N PHE A 90 5.34 -10.03 3.38
CA PHE A 90 6.69 -9.87 3.91
C PHE A 90 7.25 -8.48 3.60
N ARG A 91 7.08 -7.98 2.37
CA ARG A 91 7.51 -6.62 2.00
C ARG A 91 6.71 -5.57 2.76
N SER A 92 5.41 -5.75 2.90
CA SER A 92 4.57 -4.78 3.61
C SER A 92 4.92 -4.72 5.10
N LEU A 93 5.20 -5.86 5.73
CA LEU A 93 5.70 -5.94 7.11
C LEU A 93 7.11 -5.35 7.24
N TRP A 94 8.00 -5.65 6.29
CA TRP A 94 9.37 -5.15 6.29
C TRP A 94 9.44 -3.63 6.17
N TYR A 95 8.62 -3.05 5.30
CA TYR A 95 8.55 -1.61 5.08
C TYR A 95 7.52 -0.90 5.97
N ARG A 96 6.79 -1.65 6.81
CA ARG A 96 5.70 -1.18 7.68
C ARG A 96 4.69 -0.26 6.97
N ARG A 97 4.45 -0.52 5.68
CA ARG A 97 3.47 0.15 4.82
C ARG A 97 3.01 -0.83 3.75
N LEU A 98 1.84 -0.64 3.17
CA LEU A 98 1.34 -1.55 2.13
C LEU A 98 2.27 -1.46 0.89
N VAL A 99 3.07 -2.51 0.63
CA VAL A 99 4.06 -2.55 -0.46
C VAL A 99 3.85 -3.81 -1.29
N PHE A 100 3.31 -3.63 -2.49
CA PHE A 100 2.98 -4.72 -3.39
C PHE A 100 4.16 -5.21 -4.26
N SER A 101 5.25 -4.42 -4.34
CA SER A 101 6.44 -4.76 -5.11
C SER A 101 7.74 -4.33 -4.45
N ALA A 102 8.85 -5.02 -4.74
CA ALA A 102 10.18 -4.61 -4.32
C ALA A 102 10.51 -3.21 -4.87
N VAL A 103 10.82 -2.27 -3.97
CA VAL A 103 11.52 -1.03 -4.31
C VAL A 103 12.95 -1.42 -4.64
N THR A 104 13.34 -1.36 -5.91
CA THR A 104 14.75 -1.51 -6.28
C THR A 104 15.51 -0.33 -5.67
N LYS A 105 16.25 -0.56 -4.58
CA LYS A 105 17.35 0.34 -4.21
C LYS A 105 18.27 0.40 -5.43
N GLU A 106 18.41 1.56 -6.03
CA GLU A 106 19.52 1.82 -6.95
C GLU A 106 20.81 1.44 -6.22
N LYS A 107 21.48 0.39 -6.69
CA LYS A 107 22.84 0.11 -6.26
C LYS A 107 23.71 1.24 -6.80
N ARG A 108 24.10 2.19 -5.95
CA ARG A 108 25.37 2.91 -6.17
C ARG A 108 26.49 1.87 -6.19
N PRO A 109 27.42 1.87 -7.16
CA PRO A 109 28.62 1.08 -7.03
C PRO A 109 29.51 1.74 -5.97
N PRO A 110 30.01 1.01 -4.95
CA PRO A 110 31.15 1.49 -4.18
C PRO A 110 32.39 1.28 -5.05
N GLU A 111 33.03 2.37 -5.45
CA GLU A 111 34.46 2.34 -5.74
C GLU A 111 35.21 1.96 -4.45
N HIS A 112 36.20 1.09 -4.61
CA HIS A 112 37.12 0.59 -3.59
C HIS A 112 36.52 -0.38 -2.55
N LEU A 113 36.59 -1.68 -2.86
CA LEU A 113 37.41 -2.61 -2.06
C LEU A 113 37.63 -3.90 -2.83
N HIS A 114 38.88 -4.11 -3.26
CA HIS A 114 39.37 -5.37 -3.77
C HIS A 114 39.69 -6.30 -2.59
N VAL A 115 39.37 -7.58 -2.75
CA VAL A 115 39.95 -8.73 -2.01
C VAL A 115 39.41 -8.99 -0.59
N LEU A 116 38.34 -9.78 -0.50
CA LEU A 116 38.23 -11.02 0.31
C LEU A 116 36.77 -11.47 0.35
N ASP A 117 36.47 -12.53 -0.40
CA ASP A 117 35.79 -13.75 0.07
C ASP A 117 35.10 -14.46 -1.10
N ARG A 118 35.93 -15.10 -1.93
CA ARG A 118 35.51 -16.22 -2.78
C ARG A 118 35.55 -17.44 -1.88
N GLN A 119 34.42 -17.90 -1.33
CA GLN A 119 34.14 -19.35 -1.18
C GLN A 119 32.75 -19.78 -0.67
N THR A 120 31.77 -18.92 -0.40
CA THR A 120 30.48 -19.36 0.20
C THR A 120 29.22 -19.11 -0.64
N ALA A 121 29.31 -19.17 -1.97
CA ALA A 121 28.14 -19.01 -2.84
C ALA A 121 28.10 -20.05 -3.98
N THR A 122 27.89 -21.33 -3.67
CA THR A 122 27.80 -22.37 -4.73
C THR A 122 26.62 -23.34 -4.65
N THR A 123 25.71 -23.22 -3.68
CA THR A 123 24.58 -24.17 -3.59
C THR A 123 23.20 -23.52 -3.79
N ARG A 124 23.04 -22.24 -3.46
CA ARG A 124 21.74 -21.53 -3.52
C ARG A 124 21.35 -21.06 -4.93
N GLU A 125 22.31 -20.93 -5.83
CA GLU A 125 22.14 -20.29 -7.15
C GLU A 125 21.67 -21.23 -8.27
N ARG A 126 21.66 -22.55 -8.04
CA ARG A 126 21.26 -23.55 -9.07
C ARG A 126 19.78 -23.93 -9.02
N LEU A 127 19.13 -23.83 -7.86
CA LEU A 127 17.74 -24.25 -7.66
C LEU A 127 16.69 -23.21 -8.13
N CYS A 128 17.06 -21.93 -8.26
CA CYS A 128 16.12 -20.85 -8.58
C CYS A 128 16.14 -20.36 -10.05
N LYS A 129 17.04 -20.86 -10.91
CA LYS A 129 17.18 -20.38 -12.30
C LYS A 129 15.97 -20.60 -13.21
N PRO A 130 15.29 -21.76 -13.23
CA PRO A 130 14.14 -21.94 -14.11
C PRO A 130 12.93 -21.12 -13.65
N PHE A 131 12.71 -20.99 -12.35
CA PHE A 131 11.62 -20.22 -11.76
C PHE A 131 11.79 -18.71 -11.97
N ALA A 132 13.02 -18.20 -11.79
CA ALA A 132 13.35 -16.81 -12.08
C ALA A 132 13.19 -16.48 -13.58
N HIS A 133 13.44 -17.45 -14.46
CA HIS A 133 13.29 -17.24 -15.90
C HIS A 133 11.82 -17.12 -16.33
N LEU A 134 10.93 -17.96 -15.77
CA LEU A 134 9.49 -17.90 -16.04
C LEU A 134 8.88 -16.57 -15.53
N VAL A 135 9.20 -16.16 -14.31
CA VAL A 135 8.77 -14.87 -13.75
C VAL A 135 9.32 -13.69 -14.56
N ALA A 136 10.57 -13.76 -15.03
CA ALA A 136 11.16 -12.73 -15.88
C ALA A 136 10.55 -12.68 -17.29
N VAL A 137 10.11 -13.82 -17.85
CA VAL A 137 9.37 -13.85 -19.12
C VAL A 137 7.98 -13.24 -18.93
N LEU A 138 7.27 -13.59 -17.86
CA LEU A 138 5.96 -13.01 -17.54
C LEU A 138 6.06 -11.49 -17.29
N ASP A 139 7.03 -11.02 -16.51
CA ASP A 139 7.27 -9.58 -16.26
C ASP A 139 7.70 -8.83 -17.54
N ARG A 140 8.36 -9.50 -18.50
CA ARG A 140 8.71 -8.92 -19.82
C ARG A 140 7.50 -8.70 -20.72
N TYR A 141 6.48 -9.54 -20.63
CA TYR A 141 5.27 -9.45 -21.46
C TYR A 141 4.10 -8.70 -20.78
N SER A 142 3.98 -8.81 -19.45
CA SER A 142 2.91 -8.21 -18.61
C SER A 142 3.36 -7.02 -17.74
N GLY A 143 4.65 -6.67 -17.76
CA GLY A 143 5.17 -5.50 -17.05
C GLY A 143 4.59 -4.18 -17.60
N LEU A 144 4.81 -3.08 -16.87
CA LEU A 144 4.26 -1.74 -17.12
C LEU A 144 4.26 -1.30 -18.60
N ASN A 145 5.30 -1.67 -19.36
CA ASN A 145 5.50 -1.33 -20.77
C ASN A 145 5.56 -2.56 -21.70
N GLY A 146 5.13 -3.74 -21.25
CA GLY A 146 5.04 -4.95 -22.07
C GLY A 146 3.91 -4.85 -23.10
N TYR A 147 3.91 -5.73 -24.11
CA TYR A 147 2.82 -5.81 -25.11
C TYR A 147 1.44 -6.02 -24.48
N PHE A 148 1.39 -6.63 -23.29
CA PHE A 148 0.18 -6.89 -22.50
C PHE A 148 0.16 -6.10 -21.18
N GLY A 149 1.02 -5.09 -21.04
CA GLY A 149 1.06 -4.22 -19.87
C GLY A 149 -0.11 -3.25 -19.81
N VAL A 150 -0.35 -2.67 -18.63
CA VAL A 150 -1.45 -1.72 -18.39
C VAL A 150 -1.37 -0.46 -19.27
N ASN A 151 -0.17 -0.11 -19.76
CA ASN A 151 0.07 0.99 -20.70
C ASN A 151 0.28 0.52 -22.16
N GLY A 152 0.04 -0.74 -22.48
CA GLY A 152 0.19 -1.28 -23.82
C GLY A 152 -0.90 -0.75 -24.77
N GLN A 153 -0.56 -0.47 -26.03
CA GLN A 153 -1.52 0.01 -27.04
C GLN A 153 -2.63 -1.01 -27.37
N LEU A 154 -2.39 -2.28 -27.07
CA LEU A 154 -3.34 -3.38 -27.27
C LEU A 154 -4.05 -3.79 -25.96
N PHE A 155 -3.94 -2.99 -24.89
CA PHE A 155 -4.48 -3.32 -23.58
C PHE A 155 -5.98 -3.63 -23.64
N ASP A 156 -6.79 -2.70 -24.15
CA ASP A 156 -8.23 -2.91 -24.23
C ASP A 156 -8.56 -4.12 -25.12
N LEU A 157 -7.88 -4.32 -26.25
CA LEU A 157 -8.14 -5.49 -27.12
C LEU A 157 -7.85 -6.82 -26.39
N VAL A 158 -6.71 -6.91 -25.70
CA VAL A 158 -6.29 -8.14 -25.02
C VAL A 158 -7.14 -8.39 -23.79
N PHE A 159 -7.40 -7.35 -23.00
CA PHE A 159 -8.28 -7.42 -21.83
C PHE A 159 -9.68 -7.92 -22.23
N HIS A 160 -10.31 -7.28 -23.22
CA HIS A 160 -11.64 -7.73 -23.68
C HIS A 160 -11.60 -9.12 -24.33
N SER A 161 -10.48 -9.52 -24.95
CA SER A 161 -10.34 -10.89 -25.48
C SER A 161 -10.22 -11.93 -24.37
N LEU A 162 -9.54 -11.60 -23.27
CA LEU A 162 -9.42 -12.46 -22.10
C LEU A 162 -10.77 -12.58 -21.38
N GLU A 163 -11.49 -11.47 -21.21
CA GLU A 163 -12.85 -11.42 -20.66
C GLU A 163 -13.82 -12.29 -21.49
N VAL A 164 -13.75 -12.20 -22.82
CA VAL A 164 -14.56 -13.07 -23.70
C VAL A 164 -14.20 -14.54 -23.51
N LEU A 165 -12.91 -14.87 -23.44
CA LEU A 165 -12.46 -16.23 -23.21
C LEU A 165 -12.92 -16.76 -21.84
N GLU A 166 -12.86 -15.91 -20.82
CA GLU A 166 -13.31 -16.22 -19.47
C GLU A 166 -14.81 -16.47 -19.43
N MET A 167 -15.63 -15.57 -19.99
CA MET A 167 -17.07 -15.76 -20.12
C MET A 167 -17.42 -17.08 -20.84
N VAL A 168 -16.69 -17.44 -21.90
CA VAL A 168 -16.89 -18.73 -22.60
C VAL A 168 -16.60 -19.91 -21.68
N THR A 169 -15.48 -19.86 -20.95
CA THR A 169 -15.11 -20.94 -20.02
C THR A 169 -16.06 -21.05 -18.82
N GLN A 170 -16.48 -19.93 -18.24
CA GLN A 170 -17.44 -19.88 -17.14
C GLN A 170 -18.83 -20.34 -17.59
N THR A 171 -19.26 -19.97 -18.81
CA THR A 171 -20.54 -20.45 -19.39
C THR A 171 -20.54 -21.96 -19.53
N TYR A 172 -19.42 -22.54 -19.98
CA TYR A 172 -19.27 -24.00 -20.01
C TYR A 172 -19.37 -24.61 -18.61
N GLN A 173 -18.69 -24.06 -17.61
CA GLN A 173 -18.76 -24.55 -16.23
C GLN A 173 -20.18 -24.44 -15.65
N ALA A 174 -20.87 -23.32 -15.87
CA ALA A 174 -22.26 -23.13 -15.44
C ALA A 174 -23.21 -24.14 -16.10
N TYR A 175 -22.99 -24.46 -17.38
CA TYR A 175 -23.71 -25.54 -18.06
C TYR A 175 -23.46 -26.90 -17.40
N GLN A 176 -22.21 -27.20 -17.04
CA GLN A 176 -21.87 -28.45 -16.35
C GLN A 176 -22.51 -28.54 -14.95
N PHE A 177 -22.53 -27.42 -14.20
CA PHE A 177 -23.23 -27.32 -12.91
C PHE A 177 -24.74 -27.50 -13.07
N SER A 178 -25.34 -26.96 -14.14
CA SER A 178 -26.78 -27.09 -14.40
C SER A 178 -27.22 -28.55 -14.58
N ARG A 179 -26.36 -29.39 -15.16
CA ARG A 179 -26.63 -30.80 -15.43
C ARG A 179 -26.35 -31.71 -14.25
N SER A 180 -25.42 -31.32 -13.38
CA SER A 180 -24.80 -32.24 -12.41
C SER A 180 -25.10 -31.88 -10.96
N ILE A 181 -25.39 -30.60 -10.64
CA ILE A 181 -25.59 -30.15 -9.26
C ILE A 181 -27.08 -29.95 -8.96
N SER A 182 -27.56 -30.61 -7.90
CA SER A 182 -28.94 -30.51 -7.43
C SER A 182 -29.20 -29.16 -6.73
N HIS A 183 -28.26 -28.67 -5.93
CA HIS A 183 -28.36 -27.43 -5.17
C HIS A 183 -28.60 -26.19 -6.04
N ALA A 184 -29.69 -25.47 -5.77
CA ALA A 184 -30.10 -24.29 -6.52
C ALA A 184 -29.13 -23.10 -6.38
N TRP A 185 -28.56 -22.90 -5.19
CA TRP A 185 -27.70 -21.75 -4.90
C TRP A 185 -26.40 -21.75 -5.73
N ILE A 186 -25.81 -22.92 -6.00
CA ILE A 186 -24.58 -23.05 -6.81
C ILE A 186 -24.84 -22.62 -8.24
N LYS A 187 -25.97 -23.07 -8.80
CA LYS A 187 -26.40 -22.71 -10.16
C LYS A 187 -26.68 -21.21 -10.27
N GLN A 188 -27.37 -20.64 -9.27
CA GLN A 188 -27.65 -19.20 -9.21
C GLN A 188 -26.37 -18.38 -9.09
N PHE A 189 -25.41 -18.83 -8.27
CA PHE A 189 -24.12 -18.16 -8.09
C PHE A 189 -23.29 -18.17 -9.37
N ALA A 190 -23.15 -19.32 -10.03
CA ALA A 190 -22.41 -19.43 -11.28
C ALA A 190 -22.99 -18.54 -12.39
N VAL A 191 -24.32 -18.47 -12.50
CA VAL A 191 -24.99 -17.55 -13.43
C VAL A 191 -24.76 -16.08 -13.03
N ALA A 192 -24.81 -15.75 -11.73
CA ALA A 192 -24.53 -14.40 -11.25
C ALA A 192 -23.11 -13.95 -11.63
N VAL A 193 -22.09 -14.80 -11.46
CA VAL A 193 -20.71 -14.47 -11.85
C VAL A 193 -20.62 -14.15 -13.35
N ILE A 194 -21.23 -14.97 -14.21
CA ILE A 194 -21.23 -14.72 -15.67
C ILE A 194 -21.92 -13.40 -16.01
N VAL A 195 -23.07 -13.12 -15.40
CA VAL A 195 -23.80 -11.87 -15.63
C VAL A 195 -22.98 -10.67 -15.17
N LEU A 196 -22.30 -10.77 -14.03
CA LEU A 196 -21.45 -9.70 -13.51
C LEU A 196 -20.23 -9.47 -14.41
N ASN A 197 -19.54 -10.53 -14.86
CA ASN A 197 -18.44 -10.44 -15.83
C ASN A 197 -18.88 -9.77 -17.14
N GLY A 198 -20.08 -10.07 -17.64
CA GLY A 198 -20.59 -9.44 -18.86
C GLY A 198 -21.08 -7.99 -18.68
N THR A 199 -21.54 -7.61 -17.48
CA THR A 199 -22.20 -6.31 -17.26
C THR A 199 -21.26 -5.26 -16.67
N PHE A 200 -20.34 -5.63 -15.77
CA PHE A 200 -19.46 -4.65 -15.12
C PHE A 200 -18.51 -3.92 -16.07
N PRO A 201 -17.84 -4.57 -17.03
CA PRO A 201 -17.01 -3.86 -18.01
C PRO A 201 -17.82 -2.83 -18.82
N ALA A 202 -19.06 -3.18 -19.20
CA ALA A 202 -19.96 -2.28 -19.91
C ALA A 202 -20.43 -1.11 -19.02
N LEU A 203 -20.80 -1.38 -17.77
CA LEU A 203 -21.20 -0.34 -16.81
C LEU A 203 -20.03 0.59 -16.47
N ALA A 204 -18.84 0.06 -16.25
CA ALA A 204 -17.63 0.86 -16.06
C ALA A 204 -17.35 1.73 -17.29
N HIS A 205 -17.55 1.19 -18.50
CA HIS A 205 -17.45 1.98 -19.73
C HIS A 205 -18.56 3.03 -19.87
N VAL A 206 -19.72 2.93 -19.21
CA VAL A 206 -20.77 3.96 -19.24
C VAL A 206 -20.56 5.02 -18.16
N PHE A 207 -20.30 4.60 -16.93
CA PHE A 207 -20.19 5.50 -15.77
C PHE A 207 -18.82 6.17 -15.64
N LEU A 208 -17.76 5.53 -16.15
CA LEU A 208 -16.39 6.03 -16.05
C LEU A 208 -15.83 6.47 -17.42
N GLN A 209 -16.71 6.87 -18.37
CA GLN A 209 -16.31 7.37 -19.69
C GLN A 209 -15.30 8.50 -19.64
N LYS A 210 -15.39 9.35 -18.60
CA LYS A 210 -14.54 10.52 -18.41
C LYS A 210 -13.20 10.19 -17.74
N ASN A 211 -13.05 8.99 -17.17
CA ASN A 211 -11.87 8.58 -16.42
C ASN A 211 -11.45 7.16 -16.79
N GLU A 212 -10.65 7.06 -17.85
CA GLU A 212 -10.17 5.79 -18.38
C GLU A 212 -9.31 5.00 -17.37
N GLY A 213 -8.51 5.69 -16.54
CA GLY A 213 -7.70 5.05 -15.50
C GLY A 213 -8.56 4.41 -14.40
N ALA A 214 -9.58 5.12 -13.92
CA ALA A 214 -10.55 4.58 -12.98
C ALA A 214 -11.35 3.44 -13.62
N ARG A 215 -11.75 3.56 -14.89
CA ARG A 215 -12.42 2.49 -15.66
C ARG A 215 -11.56 1.22 -15.69
N ARG A 216 -10.27 1.34 -16.06
CA ARG A 216 -9.34 0.21 -16.12
C ARG A 216 -9.08 -0.39 -14.74
N LEU A 217 -8.85 0.43 -13.71
CA LEU A 217 -8.63 -0.05 -12.34
C LEU A 217 -9.87 -0.79 -11.78
N VAL A 218 -11.06 -0.20 -11.94
CA VAL A 218 -12.32 -0.80 -11.48
C VAL A 218 -12.56 -2.12 -12.20
N ASN A 219 -12.34 -2.19 -13.51
CA ASN A 219 -12.43 -3.45 -14.26
C ASN A 219 -11.47 -4.50 -13.70
N ILE A 220 -10.18 -4.17 -13.51
CA ILE A 220 -9.18 -5.12 -12.98
C ILE A 220 -9.52 -5.59 -11.56
N VAL A 221 -10.04 -4.70 -10.69
CA VAL A 221 -10.38 -5.06 -9.30
C VAL A 221 -11.63 -5.94 -9.24
N ILE A 222 -12.64 -5.64 -10.06
CA ILE A 222 -13.86 -6.44 -10.15
C ILE A 222 -13.53 -7.81 -10.75
N ASP A 223 -12.77 -7.84 -11.84
CA ASP A 223 -12.30 -9.05 -12.50
C ASP A 223 -11.53 -9.96 -11.52
N LEU A 224 -10.57 -9.40 -10.77
CA LEU A 224 -9.86 -10.11 -9.70
C LEU A 224 -10.81 -10.77 -8.68
N PHE A 225 -11.89 -10.08 -8.30
CA PHE A 225 -12.85 -10.59 -7.33
C PHE A 225 -13.73 -11.70 -7.93
N LEU A 226 -14.14 -11.57 -9.19
CA LEU A 226 -14.98 -12.56 -9.89
C LEU A 226 -14.18 -13.82 -10.23
N ASP A 227 -12.92 -13.65 -10.64
CA ASP A 227 -11.95 -14.72 -10.78
C ASP A 227 -11.71 -15.46 -9.47
N PHE A 228 -11.50 -14.74 -8.36
CA PHE A 228 -11.33 -15.35 -7.03
C PHE A 228 -12.58 -16.13 -6.61
N SER A 229 -13.74 -15.57 -6.91
CA SER A 229 -15.03 -16.19 -6.63
C SER A 229 -15.19 -17.52 -7.39
N SER A 230 -14.83 -17.56 -8.67
CA SER A 230 -14.88 -18.77 -9.50
C SER A 230 -13.79 -19.79 -9.16
N ALA A 231 -12.57 -19.33 -8.91
CA ALA A 231 -11.40 -20.18 -8.69
C ALA A 231 -11.32 -20.77 -7.28
N VAL A 232 -11.85 -20.05 -6.28
CA VAL A 232 -11.67 -20.40 -4.86
C VAL A 232 -13.01 -20.53 -4.13
N LEU A 233 -13.85 -19.49 -4.13
CA LEU A 233 -15.07 -19.51 -3.32
C LEU A 233 -16.07 -20.56 -3.78
N LEU A 234 -16.28 -20.69 -5.10
CA LEU A 234 -17.23 -21.62 -5.67
C LEU A 234 -16.86 -23.08 -5.40
N PRO A 235 -15.62 -23.56 -5.69
CA PRO A 235 -15.31 -24.95 -5.39
C PRO A 235 -15.19 -25.21 -3.88
N VAL A 236 -14.77 -24.24 -3.05
CA VAL A 236 -14.86 -24.38 -1.58
C VAL A 236 -16.31 -24.56 -1.14
N GLY A 237 -17.24 -23.76 -1.68
CA GLY A 237 -18.66 -23.85 -1.38
C GLY A 237 -19.29 -25.17 -1.82
N ILE A 238 -18.94 -25.67 -3.02
CA ILE A 238 -19.34 -26.99 -3.52
C ILE A 238 -18.83 -28.08 -2.57
N LEU A 239 -17.59 -27.95 -2.08
CA LEU A 239 -16.99 -28.98 -1.25
C LEU A 239 -17.48 -28.94 0.22
N THR A 240 -17.93 -27.78 0.70
CA THR A 240 -18.27 -27.55 2.13
C THR A 240 -19.17 -28.62 2.77
N PRO A 241 -20.31 -29.04 2.17
CA PRO A 241 -21.19 -30.03 2.79
C PRO A 241 -20.51 -31.39 3.04
N LEU A 242 -19.67 -31.81 2.10
CA LEU A 242 -18.93 -33.07 2.17
C LEU A 242 -17.76 -32.96 3.18
N LEU A 243 -17.18 -31.79 3.38
CA LEU A 243 -16.17 -31.57 4.44
C LEU A 243 -16.75 -31.67 5.84
N MET A 244 -17.95 -31.13 6.02
CA MET A 244 -18.65 -31.19 7.31
C MET A 244 -19.09 -32.63 7.62
N ALA A 245 -19.37 -33.43 6.59
CA ALA A 245 -19.74 -34.84 6.72
C ALA A 245 -18.53 -35.80 6.84
N PHE A 246 -17.31 -35.32 6.63
CA PHE A 246 -16.11 -36.16 6.65
C PHE A 246 -15.56 -36.36 8.07
N ASN A 247 -15.39 -37.61 8.48
CA ASN A 247 -14.81 -37.92 9.78
C ASN A 247 -13.27 -37.99 9.68
N TRP A 248 -12.62 -36.93 10.15
CA TRP A 248 -11.16 -36.78 10.15
C TRP A 248 -10.42 -37.83 10.96
N THR A 249 -11.06 -38.38 12.00
CA THR A 249 -10.46 -39.39 12.87
C THR A 249 -10.42 -40.77 12.24
N THR A 250 -11.43 -41.11 11.43
CA THR A 250 -11.53 -42.41 10.76
C THR A 250 -11.13 -42.35 9.28
N SER A 251 -10.83 -41.15 8.78
CA SER A 251 -10.56 -40.86 7.37
C SER A 251 -11.64 -41.46 6.45
N SER A 252 -12.90 -41.40 6.86
CA SER A 252 -14.02 -42.00 6.14
C SER A 252 -15.30 -41.20 6.34
N PHE A 253 -16.27 -41.39 5.45
CA PHE A 253 -17.63 -40.92 5.67
C PHE A 253 -18.39 -41.89 6.57
N ASP A 254 -19.43 -41.40 7.26
CA ASP A 254 -20.34 -42.24 8.04
C ASP A 254 -20.88 -43.39 7.15
N PRO A 255 -20.78 -44.66 7.58
CA PRO A 255 -21.37 -45.79 6.88
C PRO A 255 -22.84 -45.58 6.47
N GLU A 256 -23.64 -44.88 7.28
CA GLU A 256 -25.05 -44.60 6.97
C GLU A 256 -25.22 -43.63 5.79
N LEU A 257 -24.36 -42.61 5.70
CA LEU A 257 -24.34 -41.69 4.57
C LEU A 257 -23.93 -42.40 3.28
N ASN A 258 -22.97 -43.32 3.37
CA ASN A 258 -22.50 -44.05 2.19
C ASN A 258 -23.58 -44.94 1.56
N VAL A 259 -24.47 -45.52 2.39
CA VAL A 259 -25.59 -46.37 1.93
C VAL A 259 -26.74 -45.54 1.36
N ASN A 260 -26.76 -44.22 1.60
CA ASN A 260 -27.77 -43.33 1.04
C ASN A 260 -27.46 -43.00 -0.42
N ASP A 261 -28.21 -43.61 -1.34
CA ASP A 261 -28.06 -43.42 -2.78
C ASP A 261 -28.16 -41.95 -3.22
N VAL A 262 -29.00 -41.14 -2.55
CA VAL A 262 -29.17 -39.71 -2.87
C VAL A 262 -27.94 -38.91 -2.47
N TRP A 263 -27.46 -39.11 -1.25
CA TRP A 263 -26.24 -38.46 -0.74
C TRP A 263 -25.03 -38.83 -1.59
N MET A 264 -24.87 -40.12 -1.88
CA MET A 264 -23.77 -40.63 -2.68
C MET A 264 -23.81 -40.07 -4.11
N THR A 265 -24.98 -40.11 -4.76
CA THR A 265 -25.13 -39.62 -6.14
C THR A 265 -24.82 -38.12 -6.24
N ASN A 266 -25.31 -37.32 -5.29
CA ASN A 266 -25.02 -35.89 -5.22
C ASN A 266 -23.53 -35.63 -4.96
N GLY A 267 -22.92 -36.31 -3.99
CA GLY A 267 -21.50 -36.15 -3.67
C GLY A 267 -20.57 -36.52 -4.83
N ILE A 268 -20.93 -37.53 -5.62
CA ILE A 268 -20.22 -37.88 -6.86
C ILE A 268 -20.32 -36.77 -7.89
N ALA A 269 -21.55 -36.29 -8.11
CA ALA A 269 -21.81 -35.29 -9.12
C ALA A 269 -21.13 -33.96 -8.78
N GLU A 270 -21.10 -33.59 -7.51
CA GLU A 270 -20.40 -32.41 -6.96
C GLU A 270 -18.88 -32.57 -7.03
N ALA A 271 -18.33 -33.72 -6.62
CA ALA A 271 -16.88 -33.96 -6.71
C ALA A 271 -16.36 -33.92 -8.16
N ARG A 272 -17.16 -34.39 -9.12
CA ARG A 272 -16.85 -34.32 -10.56
C ARG A 272 -16.80 -32.90 -11.12
N GLN A 273 -17.32 -31.90 -10.41
CA GLN A 273 -17.25 -30.50 -10.83
C GLN A 273 -15.96 -29.81 -10.41
N VAL A 274 -15.26 -30.35 -9.41
CA VAL A 274 -13.94 -29.88 -8.98
C VAL A 274 -12.83 -30.70 -9.65
N LEU A 275 -13.10 -31.96 -9.95
CA LEU A 275 -12.18 -32.84 -10.66
C LEU A 275 -12.23 -32.62 -12.17
N VAL A 276 -11.06 -32.54 -12.79
CA VAL A 276 -10.92 -32.35 -14.24
C VAL A 276 -11.36 -33.62 -14.99
N THR A 277 -12.47 -33.52 -15.72
CA THR A 277 -13.08 -34.64 -16.45
C THR A 277 -12.70 -34.69 -17.93
N SER A 278 -12.30 -33.57 -18.52
CA SER A 278 -11.92 -33.45 -19.93
C SER A 278 -10.83 -32.41 -20.16
N ARG A 279 -10.24 -32.37 -21.37
CA ARG A 279 -9.24 -31.34 -21.73
C ARG A 279 -9.82 -29.93 -21.76
N PHE A 280 -11.08 -29.78 -22.16
CA PHE A 280 -11.72 -28.46 -22.17
C PHE A 280 -12.08 -28.01 -20.75
N ASP A 281 -12.57 -28.95 -19.94
CA ASP A 281 -12.83 -28.75 -18.51
C ASP A 281 -11.55 -28.36 -17.74
N TYR A 282 -10.42 -28.97 -18.10
CA TYR A 282 -9.10 -28.56 -17.63
C TYR A 282 -8.79 -27.09 -17.96
N VAL A 283 -8.91 -26.70 -19.23
CA VAL A 283 -8.63 -25.32 -19.65
C VAL A 283 -9.60 -24.33 -19.00
N ALA A 284 -10.88 -24.68 -18.93
CA ALA A 284 -11.91 -23.84 -18.32
C ALA A 284 -11.70 -23.64 -16.82
N SER A 285 -11.26 -24.68 -16.10
CA SER A 285 -10.94 -24.58 -14.67
C SER A 285 -9.62 -23.87 -14.39
N MET A 286 -8.67 -23.85 -15.34
CA MET A 286 -7.44 -23.06 -15.22
C MET A 286 -7.62 -21.56 -15.48
N MET A 287 -8.57 -21.18 -16.34
CA MET A 287 -8.71 -19.81 -16.82
C MET A 287 -8.81 -18.77 -15.68
N PRO A 288 -9.64 -18.97 -14.63
CA PRO A 288 -9.75 -18.00 -13.55
C PRO A 288 -8.45 -17.86 -12.71
N HIS A 289 -7.68 -18.95 -12.58
CA HIS A 289 -6.40 -18.87 -11.87
C HIS A 289 -5.34 -18.09 -12.65
N VAL A 290 -5.35 -18.21 -13.98
CA VAL A 290 -4.48 -17.43 -14.86
C VAL A 290 -4.88 -15.96 -14.81
N GLY A 291 -6.18 -15.65 -14.85
CA GLY A 291 -6.73 -14.30 -14.68
C GLY A 291 -6.28 -13.65 -13.37
N LEU A 292 -6.42 -14.35 -12.23
CA LEU A 292 -5.92 -13.89 -10.93
C LEU A 292 -4.42 -13.51 -10.96
N LEU A 293 -3.56 -14.35 -11.56
CA LEU A 293 -2.12 -14.06 -11.62
C LEU A 293 -1.83 -12.82 -12.47
N LEU A 294 -2.54 -12.67 -13.60
CA LEU A 294 -2.39 -11.52 -14.49
C LEU A 294 -2.87 -10.23 -13.82
N CYS A 295 -4.06 -10.25 -13.22
CA CYS A 295 -4.65 -9.09 -12.53
C CYS A 295 -3.81 -8.66 -11.32
N LEU A 296 -3.28 -9.61 -10.53
CA LEU A 296 -2.35 -9.29 -9.44
C LEU A 296 -1.04 -8.65 -9.95
N ASN A 297 -0.51 -9.12 -11.08
CA ASN A 297 0.68 -8.52 -11.68
C ASN A 297 0.42 -7.13 -12.25
N MET A 298 -0.75 -6.92 -12.86
CA MET A 298 -1.18 -5.63 -13.37
C MET A 298 -1.39 -4.60 -12.25
N ILE A 299 -2.00 -5.00 -11.13
CA ILE A 299 -2.12 -4.14 -9.93
C ILE A 299 -0.74 -3.79 -9.37
N LYS A 300 0.19 -4.76 -9.29
CA LYS A 300 1.58 -4.48 -8.84
C LYS A 300 2.28 -3.51 -9.76
N SER A 301 2.04 -3.61 -11.06
CA SER A 301 2.57 -2.69 -12.07
C SER A 301 2.02 -1.29 -11.83
N LEU A 302 0.71 -1.12 -11.66
CA LEU A 302 0.08 0.18 -11.36
C LEU A 302 0.59 0.82 -10.05
N LEU A 303 0.91 0.01 -9.05
CA LEU A 303 1.39 0.47 -7.74
C LEU A 303 2.92 0.64 -7.68
N ARG A 304 3.67 0.15 -8.69
CA ARG A 304 5.06 0.52 -8.93
C ARG A 304 5.03 1.87 -9.65
N GLY A 305 5.29 2.97 -8.95
CA GLY A 305 5.64 4.23 -9.63
C GLY A 305 6.65 3.96 -10.75
N ALA A 306 6.33 4.40 -11.97
CA ALA A 306 7.02 3.96 -13.18
C ALA A 306 8.54 4.27 -13.09
N PRO A 307 9.43 3.30 -13.37
CA PRO A 307 10.82 3.61 -13.63
C PRO A 307 10.93 4.18 -15.05
N GLU A 308 11.20 5.49 -15.15
CA GLU A 308 11.49 6.13 -16.44
C GLU A 308 12.66 5.44 -17.14
N ARG A 309 12.44 4.99 -18.38
CA ARG A 309 13.52 4.55 -19.27
C ARG A 309 13.52 5.36 -20.55
N ARG A 310 14.60 6.15 -20.71
CA ARG A 310 15.26 6.61 -21.95
C ARG A 310 14.37 6.62 -23.20
N SER A 311 13.78 7.77 -23.49
CA SER A 311 13.26 8.08 -24.83
C SER A 311 14.42 8.19 -25.83
N ARG A 312 14.51 7.21 -26.73
CA ARG A 312 15.16 7.38 -28.03
C ARG A 312 14.21 8.23 -28.86
N ARG A 313 14.75 9.33 -29.40
CA ARG A 313 14.13 10.21 -30.40
C ARG A 313 13.35 9.42 -31.44
N LEU A 314 12.10 9.80 -31.67
CA LEU A 314 11.49 9.90 -32.99
C LEU A 314 10.19 10.70 -32.82
N GLY A 315 10.19 11.92 -33.36
CA GLY A 315 9.04 12.80 -33.32
C GLY A 315 7.93 12.35 -34.24
N HIS A 316 6.70 12.77 -33.92
CA HIS A 316 5.72 13.37 -34.82
C HIS A 316 4.51 13.79 -33.95
N THR A 317 4.10 15.05 -34.08
CA THR A 317 2.74 15.55 -33.83
C THR A 317 2.03 15.69 -35.19
N PRO A 318 0.70 15.90 -35.31
CA PRO A 318 -0.27 16.30 -34.27
C PRO A 318 -1.67 15.63 -34.31
N SER A 319 -2.47 15.88 -33.26
CA SER A 319 -3.91 16.20 -33.27
C SER A 319 -4.80 15.34 -32.35
N GLY A 320 -5.39 16.01 -31.34
CA GLY A 320 -6.82 15.85 -31.02
C GLY A 320 -7.29 14.63 -30.23
N SER A 321 -6.79 14.44 -29.00
CA SER A 321 -7.49 13.77 -27.88
C SER A 321 -6.54 13.73 -26.69
N THR A 322 -6.73 14.62 -25.71
CA THR A 322 -5.78 14.78 -24.60
C THR A 322 -5.98 13.66 -23.60
N VAL A 323 -5.27 12.55 -23.84
CA VAL A 323 -5.08 11.42 -22.92
C VAL A 323 -4.64 11.97 -21.55
N ILE A 324 -5.41 11.69 -20.49
CA ILE A 324 -5.04 11.99 -19.11
C ILE A 324 -4.33 10.74 -18.56
N THR A 325 -3.01 10.79 -18.46
CA THR A 325 -2.20 9.74 -17.89
C THR A 325 -2.09 9.92 -16.36
N LEU A 326 -1.74 8.87 -15.61
CA LEU A 326 -1.38 9.00 -14.18
C LEU A 326 -0.23 10.00 -13.94
N VAL A 327 0.59 10.27 -14.98
CA VAL A 327 1.65 11.29 -15.00
C VAL A 327 1.08 12.72 -14.96
N ASP A 328 -0.18 12.93 -15.33
CA ASP A 328 -0.83 14.25 -15.27
C ASP A 328 -1.42 14.58 -13.89
N LEU A 329 -1.51 13.59 -12.98
CA LEU A 329 -2.03 13.79 -11.61
C LEU A 329 -0.95 14.23 -10.63
N TYR A 330 0.31 13.86 -10.89
CA TYR A 330 1.47 14.23 -10.08
C TYR A 330 2.68 14.56 -10.97
N ALA A 331 3.37 15.65 -10.66
CA ALA A 331 4.64 16.01 -11.30
C ALA A 331 5.80 15.65 -10.38
N ASP A 332 6.80 14.93 -10.89
CA ASP A 332 8.08 14.70 -10.22
C ASP A 332 9.20 15.36 -11.02
N ILE A 333 9.77 16.44 -10.49
CA ILE A 333 10.82 17.23 -11.13
C ILE A 333 12.12 16.97 -10.36
N ASN A 334 13.05 16.24 -10.99
CA ASN A 334 14.33 15.89 -10.38
C ASN A 334 15.50 16.54 -11.15
N CYS A 335 15.98 17.68 -10.68
CA CYS A 335 17.00 18.45 -11.41
C CYS A 335 18.31 17.65 -11.61
N TYR A 336 18.75 16.90 -10.60
CA TYR A 336 19.95 16.07 -10.70
C TYR A 336 19.84 15.00 -11.80
N ARG A 337 18.68 14.32 -11.93
CA ARG A 337 18.45 13.32 -12.98
C ARG A 337 18.53 13.92 -14.38
N HIS A 338 18.10 15.17 -14.54
CA HIS A 338 18.08 15.88 -15.82
C HIS A 338 19.34 16.70 -16.10
N GLY A 339 20.33 16.71 -15.19
CA GLY A 339 21.53 17.54 -15.33
C GLY A 339 21.22 19.04 -15.30
N GLN A 340 20.13 19.41 -14.61
CA GLN A 340 19.63 20.77 -14.45
C GLN A 340 19.98 21.31 -13.08
N VAL A 341 19.94 22.63 -12.92
CA VAL A 341 20.20 23.30 -11.64
C VAL A 341 18.92 23.75 -10.94
N GLY A 342 17.84 23.94 -11.70
CA GLY A 342 16.53 24.34 -11.18
C GLY A 342 16.12 25.77 -11.51
N THR A 343 16.66 26.37 -12.58
CA THR A 343 16.24 27.71 -13.02
C THR A 343 14.76 27.73 -13.38
N GLY A 344 14.13 28.91 -13.38
CA GLY A 344 12.69 29.02 -13.60
C GLY A 344 12.27 28.44 -14.94
N ALA A 345 13.09 28.56 -15.98
CA ALA A 345 12.85 27.95 -17.29
C ALA A 345 12.91 26.40 -17.23
N GLU A 346 13.90 25.85 -16.54
CA GLU A 346 14.08 24.40 -16.37
C GLU A 346 12.92 23.75 -15.62
N ILE A 347 12.34 24.45 -14.63
CA ILE A 347 11.15 23.98 -13.89
C ILE A 347 9.86 24.21 -14.70
N THR A 348 9.81 25.28 -15.49
CA THR A 348 8.62 25.63 -16.30
C THR A 348 8.37 24.63 -17.43
N GLU A 349 9.42 24.19 -18.15
CA GLU A 349 9.26 23.33 -19.32
C GLU A 349 8.54 21.99 -19.02
N PRO A 350 8.88 21.24 -17.95
CA PRO A 350 8.13 20.06 -17.54
C PRO A 350 6.67 20.37 -17.21
N LEU A 351 6.39 21.51 -16.56
CA LEU A 351 5.04 21.88 -16.13
C LEU A 351 4.14 22.28 -17.32
N LYS A 352 4.68 22.85 -18.40
CA LYS A 352 3.90 23.27 -19.58
C LYS A 352 3.17 22.12 -20.28
N VAL A 353 3.75 20.92 -20.24
CA VAL A 353 3.21 19.74 -20.93
C VAL A 353 2.06 19.10 -20.13
N LEU A 354 1.96 19.41 -18.84
CA LEU A 354 0.97 18.82 -17.93
C LEU A 354 -0.42 19.42 -18.12
N GLN A 355 -1.45 18.63 -17.81
CA GLN A 355 -2.82 19.12 -17.80
C GLN A 355 -3.12 19.95 -16.55
N ARG A 356 -3.66 21.16 -16.77
CA ARG A 356 -3.87 22.18 -15.73
C ARG A 356 -4.92 21.74 -14.72
N ASP A 357 -6.02 21.17 -15.21
CA ASP A 357 -7.21 20.84 -14.41
C ASP A 357 -7.10 19.53 -13.61
N VAL A 358 -5.98 18.82 -13.73
CA VAL A 358 -5.82 17.45 -13.21
C VAL A 358 -4.68 17.35 -12.21
N LEU A 359 -3.64 18.17 -12.35
CA LEU A 359 -2.45 18.10 -11.50
C LEU A 359 -2.80 18.39 -10.04
N THR A 360 -2.54 17.42 -9.17
CA THR A 360 -2.84 17.50 -7.73
C THR A 360 -1.60 17.63 -6.87
N LYS A 361 -0.45 17.12 -7.32
CA LYS A 361 0.78 17.11 -6.52
C LYS A 361 2.00 17.45 -7.37
N ILE A 362 2.89 18.27 -6.82
CA ILE A 362 4.18 18.61 -7.43
C ILE A 362 5.25 18.26 -6.42
N THR A 363 6.21 17.43 -6.85
CA THR A 363 7.39 17.06 -6.08
C THR A 363 8.62 17.60 -6.81
N ILE A 364 9.45 18.37 -6.12
CA ILE A 364 10.68 18.94 -6.66
C ILE A 364 11.85 18.38 -5.86
N THR A 365 12.80 17.73 -6.51
CA THR A 365 13.90 17.03 -5.86
C THR A 365 15.27 17.41 -6.44
N HIS A 366 16.27 17.53 -5.58
CA HIS A 366 17.67 17.69 -5.96
C HIS A 366 17.98 18.90 -6.87
N CYS A 367 17.32 20.03 -6.64
CA CYS A 367 17.53 21.28 -7.37
C CYS A 367 18.43 22.25 -6.57
N PRO A 368 19.71 22.42 -6.94
CA PRO A 368 20.67 23.25 -6.19
C PRO A 368 20.45 24.77 -6.32
N ALA A 369 19.63 25.24 -7.26
CA ALA A 369 19.29 26.65 -7.43
C ALA A 369 17.83 26.76 -7.89
N LEU A 370 16.89 26.24 -7.09
CA LEU A 370 15.48 26.18 -7.41
C LEU A 370 14.86 27.59 -7.47
N GLU A 371 14.33 27.93 -8.64
CA GLU A 371 13.46 29.09 -8.85
C GLU A 371 12.02 28.61 -9.08
N VAL A 372 11.10 28.97 -8.19
CA VAL A 372 9.69 28.57 -8.31
C VAL A 372 9.00 29.42 -9.38
N PRO A 373 8.53 28.83 -10.49
CA PRO A 373 8.01 29.59 -11.62
C PRO A 373 6.54 29.97 -11.46
N GLU A 374 6.12 31.00 -12.17
CA GLU A 374 4.75 31.53 -12.13
C GLU A 374 3.68 30.57 -12.64
N ILE A 375 4.07 29.63 -13.53
CA ILE A 375 3.18 28.61 -14.11
C ILE A 375 2.54 27.73 -13.03
N ILE A 376 3.12 27.67 -11.81
CA ILE A 376 2.53 26.92 -10.70
C ILE A 376 1.10 27.38 -10.38
N ARG A 377 0.76 28.63 -10.66
CA ARG A 377 -0.58 29.22 -10.47
C ARG A 377 -1.62 28.75 -11.51
N GLU A 378 -1.19 28.10 -12.59
CA GLU A 378 -2.09 27.62 -13.64
C GLU A 378 -2.75 26.27 -13.29
N PHE A 379 -2.46 25.69 -12.12
CA PHE A 379 -2.94 24.38 -11.69
C PHE A 379 -4.01 24.52 -10.60
N PRO A 380 -5.28 24.75 -10.93
CA PRO A 380 -6.32 25.05 -9.93
C PRO A 380 -6.57 23.90 -8.95
N ARG A 381 -6.35 22.64 -9.35
CA ARG A 381 -6.52 21.45 -8.49
C ARG A 381 -5.28 21.04 -7.70
N PHE A 382 -4.26 21.88 -7.72
CA PHE A 382 -3.01 21.63 -7.02
C PHE A 382 -3.25 21.59 -5.51
N HIS A 383 -2.92 20.45 -4.89
CA HIS A 383 -3.21 20.13 -3.50
C HIS A 383 -1.97 20.06 -2.61
N THR A 384 -0.84 19.57 -3.14
CA THR A 384 0.36 19.35 -2.34
C THR A 384 1.64 19.73 -3.08
N LEU A 385 2.44 20.61 -2.47
CA LEU A 385 3.82 20.88 -2.89
C LEU A 385 4.80 20.18 -1.95
N GLU A 386 5.72 19.39 -2.51
CA GLU A 386 6.84 18.83 -1.75
C GLU A 386 8.18 19.21 -2.40
N ILE A 387 9.10 19.74 -1.60
CA ILE A 387 10.45 20.06 -2.04
C ILE A 387 11.43 19.25 -1.20
N PHE A 388 12.22 18.39 -1.85
CA PHE A 388 13.22 17.55 -1.19
C PHE A 388 14.63 17.92 -1.63
N ASN A 389 15.55 18.00 -0.66
CA ASN A 389 16.99 18.10 -0.88
C ASN A 389 17.36 19.12 -1.98
N SER A 390 16.81 20.34 -1.85
CA SER A 390 16.91 21.40 -2.85
C SER A 390 17.19 22.74 -2.18
N THR A 391 17.84 23.65 -2.87
CA THR A 391 18.09 25.02 -2.40
C THR A 391 17.13 25.96 -3.09
N VAL A 392 16.22 26.58 -2.34
CA VAL A 392 15.26 27.56 -2.86
C VAL A 392 16.00 28.88 -3.05
N ALA A 393 16.44 29.14 -4.28
CA ALA A 393 17.19 30.34 -4.64
C ALA A 393 16.26 31.55 -4.84
N GLN A 394 15.12 31.34 -5.51
CA GLN A 394 14.17 32.42 -5.78
C GLN A 394 12.73 31.91 -5.75
N TRP A 395 11.88 32.65 -5.06
CA TRP A 395 10.43 32.45 -5.10
C TRP A 395 9.75 33.78 -4.83
N THR A 396 9.40 34.45 -5.93
CA THR A 396 8.87 35.81 -5.95
C THR A 396 7.37 35.85 -5.68
N ARG A 397 6.86 37.05 -5.38
CA ARG A 397 5.40 37.31 -5.28
C ARG A 397 4.64 37.00 -6.56
N SER A 398 5.29 37.03 -7.72
CA SER A 398 4.63 36.67 -8.97
C SER A 398 4.32 35.18 -9.07
N ALA A 399 5.00 34.31 -8.31
CA ALA A 399 4.64 32.91 -8.13
C ALA A 399 3.99 32.66 -6.75
N ALA A 400 3.27 33.65 -6.21
CA ALA A 400 2.65 33.53 -4.90
C ALA A 400 1.49 32.53 -4.87
N PHE A 401 1.34 31.89 -3.72
CA PHE A 401 0.19 31.06 -3.43
C PHE A 401 -0.97 31.94 -2.99
N THR A 402 -2.07 31.88 -3.73
CA THR A 402 -3.24 32.72 -3.50
C THR A 402 -4.52 31.92 -3.67
N GLN A 403 -5.55 32.21 -2.89
CA GLN A 403 -6.88 31.58 -2.98
C GLN A 403 -7.47 31.64 -4.39
N GLN A 404 -7.26 32.75 -5.11
CA GLN A 404 -7.76 32.91 -6.48
C GLN A 404 -7.19 31.86 -7.46
N HIS A 405 -5.90 31.53 -7.33
CA HIS A 405 -5.20 30.68 -8.29
C HIS A 405 -5.10 29.23 -7.83
N LEU A 406 -4.94 29.00 -6.53
CA LEU A 406 -4.66 27.69 -5.92
C LEU A 406 -5.67 27.33 -4.82
N PRO A 407 -6.99 27.36 -5.09
CA PRO A 407 -8.02 27.21 -4.06
C PRO A 407 -8.00 25.84 -3.35
N PHE A 408 -7.33 24.84 -3.91
CA PHE A 408 -7.28 23.48 -3.37
C PHE A 408 -5.92 23.12 -2.74
N LEU A 409 -4.99 24.06 -2.65
CA LEU A 409 -3.69 23.82 -2.04
C LEU A 409 -3.87 23.63 -0.53
N PHE A 410 -3.55 22.44 -0.04
CA PHE A 410 -3.73 22.06 1.35
C PHE A 410 -2.43 22.06 2.14
N GLN A 411 -1.35 21.60 1.51
CA GLN A 411 -0.10 21.37 2.21
C GLN A 411 1.13 21.72 1.37
N THR A 412 2.11 22.35 2.02
CA THR A 412 3.45 22.56 1.47
C THR A 412 4.51 22.02 2.43
N CYS A 413 5.39 21.16 1.92
CA CYS A 413 6.43 20.52 2.71
C CYS A 413 7.82 20.74 2.11
N PHE A 414 8.77 21.03 3.00
CA PHE A 414 10.19 21.22 2.71
C PHE A 414 10.98 20.21 3.51
N PHE A 415 11.71 19.32 2.83
CA PHE A 415 12.54 18.29 3.43
C PHE A 415 13.98 18.47 2.99
N ASP A 416 14.91 18.58 3.94
CA ASP A 416 16.34 18.73 3.64
C ASP A 416 16.63 19.94 2.72
N THR A 417 15.88 21.03 2.87
CA THR A 417 15.99 22.19 1.96
C THR A 417 16.88 23.30 2.51
N ASN A 418 17.51 24.05 1.61
CA ASN A 418 18.28 25.23 1.98
C ASN A 418 17.54 26.49 1.53
N LEU A 419 17.18 27.34 2.49
CA LEU A 419 16.53 28.63 2.30
C LEU A 419 16.91 29.54 3.46
N SER A 420 17.10 30.84 3.19
CA SER A 420 17.50 31.79 4.23
C SER A 420 16.34 32.18 5.16
N THR A 421 15.14 32.35 4.61
CA THR A 421 13.92 32.74 5.33
C THR A 421 12.69 32.24 4.56
N ILE A 422 11.48 32.52 5.06
CA ILE A 422 10.23 32.22 4.34
C ILE A 422 10.19 33.03 3.03
N PRO A 423 10.04 32.37 1.87
CA PRO A 423 10.07 33.06 0.58
C PRO A 423 8.86 33.99 0.37
N ASP A 424 9.05 35.04 -0.44
CA ASP A 424 8.02 36.03 -0.75
C ASP A 424 6.74 35.43 -1.35
N GLY A 425 6.84 34.34 -2.11
CA GLY A 425 5.65 33.67 -2.65
C GLY A 425 4.78 32.94 -1.62
N LEU A 426 5.26 32.75 -0.40
CA LEU A 426 4.45 32.28 0.75
C LEU A 426 3.98 33.43 1.66
N LEU A 427 4.41 34.67 1.42
CA LEU A 427 4.09 35.85 2.22
C LEU A 427 2.99 36.68 1.54
N HIS A 428 1.75 36.17 1.59
CA HIS A 428 0.57 36.79 0.97
C HIS A 428 -0.64 36.81 1.92
N ASP A 429 -1.50 37.81 1.72
CA ASP A 429 -2.68 38.15 2.51
C ASP A 429 -3.85 37.20 2.21
N GLU A 430 -3.93 36.75 0.96
CA GLU A 430 -4.98 35.89 0.42
C GLU A 430 -4.48 34.46 0.19
N LEU A 431 -3.81 33.84 1.17
CA LEU A 431 -3.40 32.44 1.07
C LEU A 431 -4.63 31.53 0.80
N PRO A 432 -4.44 30.35 0.19
CA PRO A 432 -5.54 29.43 -0.02
C PRO A 432 -6.20 29.04 1.30
N GLU A 433 -7.51 29.20 1.42
CA GLU A 433 -8.27 29.03 2.67
C GLU A 433 -8.08 27.64 3.29
N ILE A 434 -7.94 26.61 2.45
CA ILE A 434 -7.73 25.23 2.91
C ILE A 434 -6.26 24.86 3.14
N MET A 435 -5.32 25.79 2.93
CA MET A 435 -3.90 25.55 3.18
C MET A 435 -3.62 25.53 4.67
N GLU A 436 -3.81 24.38 5.29
CA GLU A 436 -3.73 24.27 6.74
C GLU A 436 -2.33 23.89 7.24
N GLN A 437 -1.43 23.43 6.37
CA GLN A 437 -0.15 22.83 6.77
C GLN A 437 1.06 23.40 6.02
N LEU A 438 2.03 23.91 6.79
CA LEU A 438 3.35 24.30 6.32
C LEU A 438 4.42 23.60 7.15
N VAL A 439 5.22 22.77 6.49
CA VAL A 439 6.17 21.87 7.16
C VAL A 439 7.58 22.09 6.63
N PHE A 440 8.51 22.38 7.55
CA PHE A 440 9.94 22.37 7.32
C PHE A 440 10.58 21.29 8.17
N PHE A 441 11.24 20.34 7.52
CA PHE A 441 11.93 19.23 8.16
C PHE A 441 13.37 19.20 7.70
N ARG A 442 14.33 19.17 8.64
CA ARG A 442 15.78 19.19 8.36
C ARG A 442 16.20 20.29 7.37
N SER A 443 15.52 21.43 7.42
CA SER A 443 15.78 22.55 6.51
C SER A 443 16.57 23.66 7.21
N ASN A 444 17.41 24.38 6.46
CA ASN A 444 18.36 25.36 7.00
C ASN A 444 17.72 26.73 7.35
N ILE A 445 16.43 26.75 7.73
CA ILE A 445 15.74 27.98 8.11
C ILE A 445 16.24 28.44 9.48
N THR A 446 16.82 29.64 9.53
CA THR A 446 17.46 30.17 10.75
C THR A 446 16.60 31.20 11.47
N GLU A 447 15.68 31.85 10.75
CA GLU A 447 14.76 32.86 11.27
C GLU A 447 13.43 32.84 10.50
N LEU A 448 12.36 33.29 11.18
CA LEU A 448 11.06 33.57 10.56
C LEU A 448 10.84 35.09 10.55
N PRO A 449 10.35 35.68 9.45
CA PRO A 449 10.25 37.12 9.35
C PRO A 449 9.06 37.66 10.14
N GLU A 450 9.19 38.85 10.74
CA GLU A 450 8.09 39.54 11.46
C GLU A 450 6.88 39.84 10.53
N SER A 451 7.10 39.85 9.21
CA SER A 451 6.04 40.05 8.22
C SER A 451 4.98 38.95 8.22
N ILE A 452 5.23 37.75 8.78
CA ILE A 452 4.20 36.70 8.87
C ILE A 452 2.95 37.20 9.61
N GLY A 453 3.12 38.07 10.61
CA GLY A 453 1.99 38.61 11.39
C GLY A 453 1.19 39.69 10.66
N LYS A 454 1.65 40.12 9.47
CA LYS A 454 0.87 40.92 8.53
C LYS A 454 0.11 40.00 7.57
N TYR A 455 0.80 39.04 6.97
CA TYR A 455 0.26 38.24 5.87
C TYR A 455 -0.60 37.06 6.32
N TRP A 456 -0.27 36.42 7.44
CA TRP A 456 -0.93 35.19 7.89
C TRP A 456 -1.90 35.40 9.05
N ARG A 457 -2.15 36.65 9.46
CA ARG A 457 -2.96 36.98 10.66
C ARG A 457 -4.37 36.42 10.58
N ASP A 458 -4.98 36.54 9.40
CA ASP A 458 -6.37 36.15 9.18
C ASP A 458 -6.48 34.71 8.63
N HIS A 459 -5.35 33.98 8.56
CA HIS A 459 -5.28 32.62 8.06
C HIS A 459 -5.34 31.59 9.19
N GLU A 460 -6.15 30.55 9.01
CA GLU A 460 -6.32 29.45 9.97
C GLU A 460 -5.30 28.34 9.73
N TRP A 461 -4.25 28.28 10.54
CA TRP A 461 -3.24 27.23 10.45
C TRP A 461 -3.59 26.05 11.36
N PHE A 462 -3.74 24.87 10.77
CA PHE A 462 -3.73 23.64 11.56
C PHE A 462 -2.32 23.35 12.08
N LEU A 463 -1.31 23.38 11.20
CA LEU A 463 0.05 22.97 11.53
C LEU A 463 1.12 23.89 10.93
N LEU A 464 1.94 24.46 11.82
CA LEU A 464 3.25 25.01 11.48
C LEU A 464 4.33 24.13 12.10
N SER A 465 5.17 23.53 11.25
CA SER A 465 6.26 22.65 11.67
C SER A 465 7.61 23.17 11.19
N PHE A 466 8.56 23.30 12.12
CA PHE A 466 9.96 23.62 11.90
C PHE A 466 10.81 22.63 12.70
N GLU A 467 10.86 21.38 12.23
CA GLU A 467 11.54 20.29 12.91
C GLU A 467 12.96 20.08 12.36
N PHE A 468 13.91 19.87 13.27
CA PHE A 468 15.34 19.72 12.97
C PHE A 468 15.92 20.89 12.17
N THR A 469 15.53 22.11 12.53
CA THR A 469 16.00 23.33 11.88
C THR A 469 16.95 24.11 12.80
N PRO A 470 17.91 24.90 12.28
CA PRO A 470 18.77 25.74 13.10
C PRO A 470 18.06 26.98 13.65
N LEU A 471 16.72 27.03 13.61
CA LEU A 471 15.89 28.12 14.11
C LEU A 471 16.13 28.35 15.61
N ARG A 472 16.55 29.56 15.98
CA ARG A 472 16.88 29.92 17.38
C ARG A 472 15.79 30.73 18.08
N LYS A 473 15.07 31.57 17.33
CA LYS A 473 14.07 32.48 17.90
C LYS A 473 12.82 32.48 17.04
N LEU A 474 11.68 32.68 17.69
CA LEU A 474 10.39 32.88 17.04
C LEU A 474 10.06 34.39 17.03
N PRO A 475 9.55 34.96 15.92
CA PRO A 475 9.18 36.35 15.83
C PRO A 475 7.93 36.62 16.67
N THR A 476 7.84 37.81 17.24
CA THR A 476 6.68 38.21 18.06
C THR A 476 5.37 38.18 17.25
N ALA A 477 5.46 38.37 15.94
CA ALA A 477 4.37 38.18 14.98
C ALA A 477 3.63 36.83 15.08
N LEU A 478 4.26 35.74 15.55
CA LEU A 478 3.59 34.44 15.70
C LEU A 478 2.37 34.52 16.64
N SER A 479 2.42 35.42 17.64
CA SER A 479 1.33 35.67 18.59
C SER A 479 0.05 36.21 17.94
N LYS A 480 0.12 36.66 16.68
CA LYS A 480 -1.03 37.21 15.94
C LYS A 480 -1.73 36.17 15.05
N LEU A 481 -1.24 34.93 15.01
CA LEU A 481 -1.74 33.91 14.10
C LEU A 481 -2.82 33.06 14.76
N HIS A 482 -3.73 32.52 13.96
CA HIS A 482 -4.62 31.44 14.39
C HIS A 482 -3.89 30.11 14.12
N LEU A 483 -3.49 29.41 15.19
CA LEU A 483 -2.63 28.22 15.12
C LEU A 483 -3.08 27.13 16.08
N GLN A 484 -3.27 25.91 15.58
CA GLN A 484 -3.64 24.73 16.39
C GLN A 484 -2.44 23.87 16.78
N ALA A 485 -1.45 23.70 15.90
CA ALA A 485 -0.28 22.85 16.15
C ALA A 485 1.03 23.55 15.81
N LEU A 486 1.97 23.53 16.75
CA LEU A 486 3.31 24.09 16.60
C LEU A 486 4.37 23.04 16.91
N TYR A 487 5.12 22.62 15.89
CA TYR A 487 6.18 21.63 16.04
C TYR A 487 7.56 22.25 15.84
N LEU A 488 8.40 22.12 16.85
CA LEU A 488 9.74 22.70 16.93
C LEU A 488 10.77 21.65 17.39
N THR A 489 10.45 20.38 17.19
CA THR A 489 11.30 19.24 17.58
C THR A 489 12.69 19.37 16.99
N GLY A 490 13.75 19.22 17.80
CA GLY A 490 15.14 19.26 17.34
C GLY A 490 15.58 20.62 16.78
N SER A 491 14.82 21.70 17.06
CA SER A 491 15.21 23.05 16.68
C SER A 491 16.08 23.70 17.75
N ALA A 492 16.96 24.61 17.34
CA ALA A 492 17.93 25.27 18.23
C ALA A 492 17.33 26.40 19.10
N ILE A 493 16.04 26.30 19.45
CA ILE A 493 15.29 27.30 20.21
C ILE A 493 15.71 27.24 21.67
N ASP A 494 16.21 28.36 22.20
CA ASP A 494 16.66 28.50 23.57
C ASP A 494 15.63 29.19 24.47
N GLU A 495 14.77 30.03 23.89
CA GLU A 495 13.73 30.77 24.59
C GLU A 495 12.46 30.94 23.75
N ILE A 496 11.30 30.82 24.41
CA ILE A 496 9.99 31.21 23.89
C ILE A 496 9.50 32.40 24.73
N PRO A 497 9.27 33.60 24.16
CA PRO A 497 8.77 34.76 24.89
C PRO A 497 7.43 34.48 25.58
N ASP A 498 7.22 35.08 26.76
CA ASP A 498 6.03 34.84 27.60
C ASP A 498 4.72 35.19 26.88
N GLU A 499 4.74 36.23 26.04
CA GLU A 499 3.57 36.71 25.30
C GLU A 499 3.30 35.91 24.01
N LEU A 500 4.25 35.06 23.56
CA LEU A 500 4.17 34.44 22.24
C LEU A 500 3.02 33.43 22.14
N LEU A 501 2.92 32.54 23.14
CA LEU A 501 1.93 31.46 23.15
C LEU A 501 0.65 31.84 23.90
N ALA A 502 0.66 32.93 24.67
CA ALA A 502 -0.46 33.41 25.46
C ALA A 502 -1.77 33.64 24.67
N PRO A 503 -1.76 34.14 23.41
CA PRO A 503 -2.99 34.30 22.64
C PRO A 503 -3.37 33.06 21.81
N LEU A 504 -2.51 32.04 21.72
CA LEU A 504 -2.71 30.91 20.81
C LEU A 504 -3.54 29.80 21.44
N GLN A 505 -4.54 29.31 20.71
CA GLN A 505 -5.39 28.18 21.11
C GLN A 505 -4.78 26.86 20.60
N LEU A 506 -3.61 26.50 21.13
CA LEU A 506 -2.87 25.32 20.69
C LEU A 506 -3.51 24.02 21.22
N SER A 507 -3.62 23.04 20.34
CA SER A 507 -3.94 21.65 20.66
C SER A 507 -2.70 20.77 20.74
N LEU A 508 -1.69 21.04 19.92
CA LEU A 508 -0.49 20.20 19.84
C LEU A 508 0.77 21.06 19.91
N LEU A 509 1.63 20.81 20.90
CA LEU A 509 2.90 21.50 21.08
C LEU A 509 4.05 20.51 21.21
N ARG A 510 5.01 20.57 20.27
CA ARG A 510 6.23 19.75 20.28
C ARG A 510 7.47 20.62 20.36
N LEU A 511 8.25 20.39 21.40
CA LEU A 511 9.46 21.12 21.76
C LEU A 511 10.64 20.17 22.03
N SER A 512 10.47 18.86 21.81
CA SER A 512 11.47 17.86 22.16
C SER A 512 12.82 18.09 21.47
N GLY A 513 13.93 17.88 22.16
CA GLY A 513 15.29 18.06 21.62
C GLY A 513 15.64 19.52 21.29
N SER A 514 14.92 20.49 21.84
CA SER A 514 15.27 21.90 21.77
C SER A 514 16.18 22.32 22.94
N GLY A 515 16.94 23.41 22.77
CA GLY A 515 17.77 24.00 23.83
C GLY A 515 16.99 24.82 24.86
N LEU A 516 15.68 24.56 24.99
CA LEU A 516 14.76 25.39 25.75
C LEU A 516 15.03 25.25 27.25
N LYS A 517 15.30 26.36 27.93
CA LYS A 517 15.62 26.39 29.38
C LYS A 517 14.41 26.61 30.27
N ARG A 518 13.34 27.17 29.72
CA ARG A 518 12.09 27.46 30.43
C ARG A 518 10.92 27.50 29.44
N LEU A 519 9.75 27.06 29.90
CA LEU A 519 8.49 27.31 29.20
C LEU A 519 8.03 28.76 29.44
N PRO A 520 7.21 29.34 28.54
CA PRO A 520 6.61 30.66 28.76
C PRO A 520 5.67 30.65 29.98
N ARG A 521 5.53 31.80 30.65
CA ARG A 521 4.71 31.96 31.87
C ARG A 521 3.24 31.60 31.67
N SER A 522 2.74 31.71 30.44
CA SER A 522 1.37 31.36 30.06
C SER A 522 1.33 30.82 28.63
N ILE A 523 0.32 30.00 28.38
CA ILE A 523 -0.19 29.66 27.04
C ILE A 523 -1.61 30.24 26.94
N GLY A 524 -2.31 30.09 25.80
CA GLY A 524 -3.75 30.34 25.69
C GLY A 524 -4.57 29.46 26.63
N ASP A 525 -5.76 29.00 26.24
CA ASP A 525 -6.50 28.10 27.13
C ASP A 525 -5.77 26.75 27.23
N PRO A 526 -5.12 26.37 28.36
CA PRO A 526 -4.39 25.12 28.43
C PRO A 526 -5.32 23.91 28.24
N LYS A 527 -6.63 24.10 28.39
CA LYS A 527 -7.61 23.01 28.23
C LYS A 527 -7.68 22.48 26.81
N THR A 528 -7.36 23.30 25.81
CA THR A 528 -7.34 22.90 24.40
C THR A 528 -6.13 22.02 24.07
N LEU A 529 -5.10 22.05 24.92
CA LEU A 529 -3.86 21.31 24.71
C LEU A 529 -4.07 19.81 24.96
N GLU A 530 -3.95 19.03 23.89
CA GLU A 530 -4.07 17.57 23.89
C GLU A 530 -2.71 16.88 23.85
N LEU A 531 -1.66 17.59 23.45
CA LEU A 531 -0.30 17.05 23.36
C LEU A 531 0.76 18.07 23.75
N LEU A 532 1.62 17.70 24.70
CA LEU A 532 2.84 18.43 25.05
C LEU A 532 4.03 17.47 25.09
N LEU A 533 4.92 17.57 24.12
CA LEU A 533 6.17 16.83 24.10
C LEU A 533 7.33 17.81 24.27
N MET A 534 8.10 17.66 25.34
CA MET A 534 9.30 18.47 25.59
C MET A 534 10.45 17.60 26.09
N GLU A 535 10.58 16.40 25.51
CA GLU A 535 11.65 15.44 25.80
C GLU A 535 13.03 16.05 25.50
N GLU A 536 14.06 15.66 26.25
CA GLU A 536 15.43 16.12 26.04
C GLU A 536 15.58 17.65 25.93
N THR A 537 14.93 18.39 26.84
CA THR A 537 15.07 19.85 26.97
C THR A 537 15.77 20.25 28.27
N ASP A 538 16.30 21.47 28.32
CA ASP A 538 16.96 22.04 29.49
C ASP A 538 15.98 22.68 30.49
N VAL A 539 14.67 22.44 30.33
CA VAL A 539 13.62 22.96 31.21
C VAL A 539 13.76 22.30 32.58
N ALA A 540 14.12 23.08 33.61
CA ALA A 540 14.39 22.56 34.94
C ALA A 540 13.16 22.51 35.87
N THR A 541 12.14 23.33 35.62
CA THR A 541 10.94 23.45 36.47
C THR A 541 9.68 23.54 35.63
N LEU A 542 8.58 22.94 36.10
CA LEU A 542 7.27 23.14 35.50
C LEU A 542 6.71 24.52 35.87
N ASN A 543 6.01 25.16 34.93
CA ASN A 543 5.28 26.39 35.21
C ASN A 543 3.89 26.06 35.79
N PRO A 544 3.27 26.98 36.57
CA PRO A 544 1.96 26.72 37.20
C PRO A 544 0.85 26.30 36.24
N TRP A 545 0.87 26.80 35.00
CA TRP A 545 -0.12 26.40 34.00
C TRP A 545 0.04 24.94 33.56
N VAL A 546 1.27 24.42 33.54
CA VAL A 546 1.54 23.01 33.20
C VAL A 546 1.05 22.11 34.32
N GLU A 547 1.35 22.46 35.57
CA GLU A 547 0.92 21.71 36.75
C GLU A 547 -0.61 21.66 36.85
N ALA A 548 -1.27 22.82 36.69
CA ALA A 548 -2.73 22.89 36.67
C ALA A 548 -3.34 22.08 35.51
N TRP A 549 -2.74 22.15 34.32
CA TRP A 549 -3.15 21.36 33.16
C TRP A 549 -3.00 19.85 33.39
N LEU A 550 -1.88 19.42 33.98
CA LEU A 550 -1.64 18.01 34.33
C LEU A 550 -2.60 17.51 35.41
N ASP A 551 -2.90 18.35 36.42
CA ASP A 551 -3.85 18.04 37.47
C ASP A 551 -5.27 17.85 36.91
N GLU A 552 -5.70 18.73 36.00
CA GLU A 552 -6.97 18.58 35.30
C GLU A 552 -6.97 17.33 34.40
N ALA A 553 -5.87 17.11 33.65
CA ALA A 553 -5.67 15.99 32.76
C ALA A 553 -5.83 14.62 33.44
N MET A 554 -5.41 14.49 34.71
CA MET A 554 -5.59 13.27 35.50
C MET A 554 -7.06 12.90 35.73
N THR A 555 -7.98 13.86 35.64
CA THR A 555 -9.43 13.65 35.83
C THR A 555 -10.17 13.38 34.53
N ARG A 556 -9.54 13.58 33.36
CA ARG A 556 -10.17 13.44 32.05
C ARG A 556 -10.34 11.98 31.67
N LYS A 557 -11.47 11.64 31.03
CA LYS A 557 -11.73 10.30 30.45
C LYS A 557 -10.70 9.93 29.37
N LYS A 558 -10.17 10.92 28.66
CA LYS A 558 -9.07 10.80 27.70
C LYS A 558 -7.98 11.78 28.13
N PRO A 559 -6.91 11.33 28.80
CA PRO A 559 -5.82 12.22 29.18
C PRO A 559 -5.03 12.67 27.94
N PRO A 560 -4.43 13.88 27.97
CA PRO A 560 -3.53 14.36 26.94
C PRO A 560 -2.26 13.50 26.86
N THR A 561 -1.61 13.54 25.71
CA THR A 561 -0.30 12.91 25.47
C THR A 561 0.80 13.82 26.00
N VAL A 562 1.55 13.35 26.99
CA VAL A 562 2.61 14.15 27.63
C VAL A 562 3.88 13.33 27.80
N SER A 563 5.01 13.94 27.48
CA SER A 563 6.33 13.35 27.73
C SER A 563 7.38 14.42 28.00
N PHE A 564 8.11 14.23 29.11
CA PHE A 564 9.23 15.06 29.59
C PHE A 564 10.53 14.26 29.65
N TYR A 565 10.54 13.05 29.07
CA TYR A 565 11.65 12.11 29.15
C TYR A 565 12.99 12.78 28.78
N GLY A 566 14.02 12.57 29.62
CA GLY A 566 15.36 13.09 29.39
C GLY A 566 15.54 14.59 29.62
N SER A 567 14.50 15.32 30.06
CA SER A 567 14.58 16.75 30.32
C SER A 567 15.02 17.06 31.75
N ALA A 568 15.61 18.25 31.97
CA ALA A 568 16.17 18.64 33.28
C ALA A 568 15.15 18.58 34.43
N VAL A 569 13.87 18.84 34.16
CA VAL A 569 12.76 18.76 35.13
C VAL A 569 12.63 17.37 35.77
N CYS A 570 12.95 16.32 35.03
CA CYS A 570 12.92 14.94 35.52
C CYS A 570 14.09 14.61 36.45
N SER A 571 15.19 15.37 36.37
CA SER A 571 16.35 15.22 37.25
C SER A 571 16.32 16.11 38.49
N GLY A 572 15.49 17.17 38.48
CA GLY A 572 15.47 18.24 39.47
C GLY A 572 14.62 18.01 40.73
N GLY A 573 14.18 16.78 41.01
CA GLY A 573 13.28 16.49 42.14
C GLY A 573 11.82 16.81 41.82
N MET A 574 11.32 16.24 40.73
CA MET A 574 9.92 16.31 40.29
C MET A 574 8.97 15.79 41.38
N GLU A 575 7.77 16.38 41.51
CA GLU A 575 6.74 15.81 42.38
C GLU A 575 6.35 14.39 41.93
N THR A 576 6.16 13.49 42.89
CA THR A 576 5.87 12.06 42.64
C THR A 576 4.66 11.83 41.74
N LYS A 577 3.66 12.73 41.77
CA LYS A 577 2.46 12.63 40.91
C LYS A 577 2.75 12.83 39.41
N TYR A 578 3.87 13.47 39.06
CA TYR A 578 4.25 13.75 37.68
C TYR A 578 5.41 12.87 37.17
N GLU A 579 6.04 12.05 38.02
CA GLU A 579 7.18 11.20 37.65
C GLU A 579 6.91 10.28 36.47
N ARG A 580 5.66 9.80 36.30
CA ARG A 580 5.28 8.95 35.15
C ARG A 580 5.54 9.57 33.78
N TYR A 581 5.57 10.91 33.70
CA TYR A 581 5.83 11.64 32.45
C TYR A 581 7.34 11.73 32.13
N CYS A 582 8.18 11.32 33.07
CA CYS A 582 9.64 11.27 32.95
C CYS A 582 10.17 9.87 32.60
N GLU A 583 9.29 8.87 32.51
CA GLU A 583 9.67 7.53 32.06
C GLU A 583 9.81 7.50 30.53
N ALA A 584 10.75 6.69 30.03
CA ALA A 584 10.93 6.51 28.59
C ALA A 584 9.62 5.98 28.00
N TYR A 585 9.05 6.71 27.04
CA TYR A 585 7.75 6.39 26.47
C TYR A 585 7.80 5.04 25.72
N GLN A 586 7.41 3.95 26.39
CA GLN A 586 7.49 2.58 25.85
C GLN A 586 6.25 2.13 25.06
N HIS A 587 5.20 2.95 24.95
CA HIS A 587 3.95 2.56 24.28
C HIS A 587 3.45 3.58 23.25
N SER A 588 2.93 3.04 22.14
CA SER A 588 2.03 3.62 21.12
C SER A 588 2.64 4.21 19.83
N ASP A 589 2.30 3.56 18.71
CA ASP A 589 1.63 4.02 17.46
C ASP A 589 1.70 5.47 16.95
N VAL A 590 2.32 6.43 17.64
CA VAL A 590 2.66 7.75 17.11
C VAL A 590 4.14 7.93 17.34
N GLY A 591 4.94 7.41 16.40
CA GLY A 591 6.39 7.35 16.53
C GLY A 591 6.96 8.67 17.03
N SER A 592 7.72 8.60 18.12
CA SER A 592 8.86 9.50 18.32
C SER A 592 9.84 9.24 17.17
N ILE A 593 9.52 9.78 16.00
CA ILE A 593 10.47 9.95 14.89
C ILE A 593 11.62 10.85 15.37
N ALA A 594 11.43 11.57 16.49
CA ALA A 594 12.44 12.39 17.12
C ALA A 594 13.61 11.60 17.73
N TYR A 595 13.34 10.53 18.50
CA TYR A 595 14.37 9.88 19.33
C TYR A 595 15.59 9.33 18.55
N PRO A 596 15.44 8.60 17.42
CA PRO A 596 16.59 8.12 16.66
C PRO A 596 17.42 9.27 16.04
N PHE A 597 16.79 10.42 15.78
CA PHE A 597 17.44 11.56 15.13
C PHE A 597 18.08 12.51 16.14
N ILE A 598 17.47 12.73 17.32
CA ILE A 598 18.05 13.51 18.41
C ILE A 598 19.32 12.81 18.93
N VAL A 599 19.27 11.48 19.12
CA VAL A 599 20.44 10.68 19.55
C VAL A 599 21.56 10.70 18.49
N ALA A 600 21.24 10.76 17.20
CA ALA A 600 22.22 10.78 16.11
C ALA A 600 22.94 12.13 15.92
N GLN A 601 22.47 13.22 16.54
CA GLN A 601 23.05 14.56 16.41
C GLN A 601 23.93 15.00 17.59
N ARG A 602 24.01 14.22 18.67
CA ARG A 602 24.98 14.49 19.73
C ARG A 602 26.40 14.19 19.21
N PRO A 603 27.35 15.15 19.21
CA PRO A 603 28.75 14.78 19.07
C PRO A 603 29.11 13.84 20.22
N LEU A 604 29.78 12.73 19.89
CA LEU A 604 30.33 11.77 20.86
C LEU A 604 31.24 12.44 21.89
#